data_AF-A0A0C5CDB4-F1
#
_entry.id   AF-A0A0C5CDB4-F1
#
_cell.length_a   1.000
_cell.length_b   1.000
_cell.length_c   1.000
_cell.angle_alpha   90.00
_cell.angle_beta   90.00
_cell.angle_gamma   90.00
#
_symmetry.space_group_name_H-M   'P 1'
#
loop_
_entity.id
_entity.type
_entity.pdbx_description
1 polymer ?
#
loop_
_entity_poly.entity_id
_entity_poly.type
_entity_poly.pdbx_seq_one_letter_code
_entity_poly.pdbx_strand_id
1 'polypeptide(L)'
;MNKKQFLSKLESSLKSLPANERQDILQDFEEHFTIGLQEGKTEEQISTSLGSPHQIAKDMVAAYHLERVETKATFGNILRAVWATIGLGFFNLAIVLGPFIALAGIIFSGWITGIVFLASPFLFLINILLYPETFTLFYLFVSIATCGIGFFVVIGMYFATRTLMQGFIRYLRWNVNLIKGGLKNG
;
A
#
# COMPACT_ATOMS: atom_id res chain seq x y z
N MET A 1 -51.91 -20.23 17.84
CA MET A 1 -51.84 -19.35 19.03
C MET A 1 -52.50 -18.04 18.67
N ASN A 2 -53.04 -17.31 19.65
CA ASN A 2 -53.69 -16.02 19.39
C ASN A 2 -52.65 -14.90 19.24
N LYS A 3 -53.08 -13.73 18.74
CA LYS A 3 -52.20 -12.57 18.46
C LYS A 3 -51.36 -12.19 19.68
N LYS A 4 -52.00 -12.07 20.85
CA LYS A 4 -51.33 -11.68 22.10
C LYS A 4 -50.21 -12.65 22.51
N GLN A 5 -50.46 -13.95 22.37
CA GLN A 5 -49.46 -14.99 22.65
C GLN A 5 -48.30 -14.96 21.66
N PHE A 6 -48.58 -14.71 20.38
CA PHE A 6 -47.55 -14.61 19.35
C PHE A 6 -46.61 -13.42 19.61
N LEU A 7 -47.19 -12.22 19.78
CA LEU A 7 -46.43 -10.98 19.99
C LEU A 7 -45.62 -11.02 21.29
N SER A 8 -46.18 -11.56 22.39
CA SER A 8 -45.44 -11.69 23.65
C SER A 8 -44.21 -12.62 23.53
N LYS A 9 -44.34 -13.73 22.79
CA LYS A 9 -43.22 -14.65 22.53
C LYS A 9 -42.17 -14.02 21.61
N LEU A 10 -42.60 -13.28 20.59
CA LEU A 10 -41.73 -12.54 19.68
C LEU A 10 -40.93 -11.48 20.45
N GLU A 11 -41.60 -10.63 21.21
CA GLU A 11 -40.99 -9.58 22.05
C GLU A 11 -39.93 -10.15 23.01
N SER A 12 -40.26 -11.25 23.69
CA SER A 12 -39.34 -11.90 24.63
C SER A 12 -38.07 -12.41 23.95
N SER A 13 -38.18 -12.82 22.67
CA SER A 13 -37.07 -13.35 21.88
C SER A 13 -36.24 -12.24 21.20
N LEU A 14 -36.81 -11.03 21.03
CA LEU A 14 -36.15 -9.85 20.44
C LEU A 14 -35.43 -8.96 21.48
N LYS A 15 -35.29 -9.41 22.74
CA LYS A 15 -34.67 -8.61 23.81
C LYS A 15 -33.22 -8.19 23.56
N SER A 16 -32.49 -8.91 22.70
CA SER A 16 -31.12 -8.55 22.30
C SER A 16 -31.06 -7.35 21.35
N LEU A 17 -32.18 -6.98 20.72
CA LEU A 17 -32.28 -5.79 19.88
C LEU A 17 -32.53 -4.52 20.72
N PRO A 18 -32.10 -3.35 20.21
CA PRO A 18 -32.50 -2.05 20.75
C PRO A 18 -34.02 -1.92 20.89
N ALA A 19 -34.46 -1.09 21.84
CA ALA A 19 -35.89 -0.95 22.14
C ALA A 19 -36.71 -0.40 20.96
N ASN A 20 -36.13 0.53 20.17
CA ASN A 20 -36.77 1.07 18.97
C ASN A 20 -36.97 -0.04 17.91
N GLU A 21 -35.90 -0.76 17.55
CA GLU A 21 -35.97 -1.86 16.57
C GLU A 21 -36.98 -2.92 16.98
N ARG A 22 -36.97 -3.31 18.26
CA ARG A 22 -37.92 -4.29 18.77
C ARG A 22 -39.37 -3.80 18.65
N GLN A 23 -39.62 -2.52 18.92
CA GLN A 23 -40.97 -1.96 18.87
C GLN A 23 -41.48 -1.85 17.44
N ASP A 24 -40.63 -1.44 16.50
CA ASP A 24 -40.95 -1.37 15.07
C ASP A 24 -41.33 -2.76 14.53
N ILE A 25 -40.52 -3.78 14.85
CA ILE A 25 -40.83 -5.17 14.46
C ILE A 25 -42.16 -5.63 15.04
N LEU A 26 -42.45 -5.34 16.31
CA LEU A 26 -43.72 -5.73 16.92
C LEU A 26 -44.92 -5.05 16.27
N GLN A 27 -44.76 -3.79 15.87
CA GLN A 27 -45.80 -3.05 15.15
C GLN A 27 -46.09 -3.68 13.77
N ASP A 28 -45.06 -4.05 13.00
CA ASP A 28 -45.23 -4.69 11.70
C ASP A 28 -46.04 -6.00 11.80
N PHE A 29 -45.73 -6.82 12.80
CA PHE A 29 -46.49 -8.05 13.02
C PHE A 29 -47.91 -7.77 13.51
N GLU A 30 -48.12 -6.74 14.33
CA GLU A 30 -49.45 -6.31 14.76
C GLU A 30 -50.33 -5.84 13.57
N GLU A 31 -49.75 -5.08 12.63
CA GLU A 31 -50.39 -4.70 11.38
C GLU A 31 -50.71 -5.93 10.51
N HIS A 32 -49.80 -6.89 10.42
CA HIS A 32 -50.02 -8.13 9.68
C HIS A 32 -51.19 -8.97 10.24
N PHE A 33 -51.34 -9.04 11.57
CA PHE A 33 -52.51 -9.66 12.19
C PHE A 33 -53.80 -8.89 11.88
N THR A 34 -53.73 -7.55 11.85
CA THR A 34 -54.89 -6.69 11.56
C THR A 34 -55.38 -6.88 10.12
N ILE A 35 -54.47 -6.92 9.15
CA ILE A 35 -54.79 -7.18 7.74
C ILE A 35 -55.40 -8.59 7.57
N GLY A 36 -54.79 -9.61 8.19
CA GLY A 36 -55.30 -10.98 8.09
C GLY A 36 -56.72 -11.14 8.64
N LEU A 37 -57.06 -10.41 9.72
CA LEU A 37 -58.41 -10.39 10.27
C LEU A 37 -59.41 -9.72 9.33
N GLN A 38 -59.02 -8.64 8.64
CA GLN A 38 -59.86 -7.98 7.63
C GLN A 38 -60.13 -8.87 6.41
N GLU A 39 -59.19 -9.74 6.07
CA GLU A 39 -59.33 -10.77 5.03
C GLU A 39 -60.20 -11.97 5.47
N GLY A 40 -60.72 -11.95 6.71
CA GLY A 40 -61.58 -13.01 7.24
C GLY A 40 -60.84 -14.24 7.77
N LYS A 41 -59.51 -14.17 7.96
CA LYS A 41 -58.74 -15.25 8.60
C LYS A 41 -58.86 -15.15 10.12
N THR A 42 -58.79 -16.29 10.81
CA THR A 42 -58.71 -16.29 12.29
C THR A 42 -57.28 -16.02 12.76
N GLU A 43 -57.11 -15.55 13.99
CA GLU A 43 -55.77 -15.31 14.57
C GLU A 43 -54.90 -16.57 14.55
N GLU A 44 -55.49 -17.75 14.76
CA GLU A 44 -54.77 -19.03 14.74
C GLU A 44 -54.28 -19.38 13.34
N GLN A 45 -55.06 -19.07 12.30
CA GLN A 45 -54.67 -19.29 10.90
C GLN A 45 -53.50 -18.36 10.53
N ILE A 46 -53.58 -17.10 10.92
CA ILE A 46 -52.52 -16.11 10.69
C ILE A 46 -51.23 -16.55 11.41
N SER A 47 -51.33 -16.90 12.69
CA SER A 47 -50.18 -17.38 13.45
C SER A 47 -49.57 -18.66 12.88
N THR A 48 -50.38 -19.59 12.38
CA THR A 48 -49.89 -20.81 11.73
C THR A 48 -49.15 -20.47 10.44
N SER A 49 -49.65 -19.51 9.67
CA SER A 49 -49.00 -19.02 8.44
C SER A 49 -47.68 -18.30 8.71
N LEU A 50 -47.58 -17.56 9.82
CA LEU A 50 -46.36 -16.87 10.22
C LEU A 50 -45.29 -17.83 10.79
N GLY A 51 -45.71 -18.92 11.43
CA GLY A 51 -44.80 -19.92 11.98
C GLY A 51 -44.35 -19.62 13.41
N SER A 52 -43.08 -19.88 13.73
CA SER A 52 -42.54 -19.79 15.09
C SER A 52 -41.99 -18.39 15.40
N PRO A 53 -42.55 -17.66 16.40
CA PRO A 53 -42.02 -16.37 16.85
C PRO A 53 -40.53 -16.41 17.22
N HIS A 54 -40.08 -17.54 17.78
CA HIS A 54 -38.70 -17.70 18.21
C HIS A 54 -37.73 -17.81 17.02
N GLN A 55 -38.14 -18.51 15.96
CA GLN A 55 -37.32 -18.66 14.76
C GLN A 55 -37.23 -17.31 14.01
N ILE A 56 -38.36 -16.61 13.88
CA ILE A 56 -38.40 -15.26 13.31
C ILE A 56 -37.46 -14.33 14.07
N ALA A 57 -37.56 -14.27 15.40
CA ALA A 57 -36.69 -13.43 16.21
C ALA A 57 -35.21 -13.78 16.03
N LYS A 58 -34.87 -15.07 15.98
CA LYS A 58 -33.50 -15.53 15.76
C LYS A 58 -32.95 -15.03 14.41
N ASP A 59 -33.75 -15.11 13.36
CA ASP A 59 -33.35 -14.69 12.02
C ASP A 59 -33.20 -13.16 11.94
N MET A 60 -34.10 -12.40 12.58
CA MET A 60 -33.99 -10.93 12.65
C MET A 60 -32.79 -10.45 13.47
N VAL A 61 -32.51 -11.10 14.60
CA VAL A 61 -31.34 -10.80 15.43
C VAL A 61 -30.04 -11.10 14.68
N ALA A 62 -30.00 -12.22 13.94
CA ALA A 62 -28.86 -12.55 13.11
C ALA A 62 -28.63 -11.50 12.00
N ALA A 63 -29.69 -11.08 11.31
CA ALA A 63 -29.63 -10.05 10.27
C ALA A 63 -29.11 -8.70 10.82
N TYR A 64 -29.64 -8.23 11.96
CA TYR A 64 -29.21 -6.98 12.61
C TYR A 64 -27.71 -6.99 12.98
N HIS A 65 -27.21 -8.13 13.48
CA HIS A 65 -25.80 -8.24 13.82
C HIS A 65 -24.88 -8.28 12.60
N LEU A 66 -25.31 -8.91 11.49
CA LEU A 66 -24.54 -8.94 10.24
C LEU A 66 -24.39 -7.53 9.65
N GLU A 67 -25.48 -6.76 9.58
CA GLU A 67 -25.47 -5.39 9.05
C GLU A 67 -24.54 -4.45 9.86
N ARG A 68 -24.48 -4.64 11.18
CA ARG A 68 -23.56 -3.90 12.06
C ARG A 68 -22.09 -4.26 11.92
N VAL A 69 -21.78 -5.46 11.43
CA VAL A 69 -20.39 -5.87 11.18
C VAL A 69 -19.90 -5.26 9.88
N GLU A 70 -20.74 -5.19 8.85
CA GLU A 70 -20.40 -4.60 7.55
C GLU A 70 -20.17 -3.08 7.61
N THR A 71 -20.84 -2.38 8.53
CA THR A 71 -20.75 -0.92 8.67
C THR A 71 -19.51 -0.42 9.44
N LYS A 72 -18.62 -1.30 9.93
CA LYS A 72 -17.45 -0.93 10.76
C LYS A 72 -16.20 -0.46 10.00
N ALA A 73 -16.28 -0.16 8.72
CA ALA A 73 -15.25 0.64 8.05
C ALA A 73 -15.50 2.14 8.31
N THR A 74 -15.20 2.62 9.52
CA THR A 74 -15.33 4.04 9.85
C THR A 74 -14.44 4.87 8.93
N PHE A 75 -14.95 5.97 8.37
CA PHE A 75 -14.22 6.84 7.43
C PHE A 75 -12.81 7.21 7.91
N GLY A 76 -12.64 7.44 9.23
CA GLY A 76 -11.33 7.70 9.84
C GLY A 76 -10.35 6.52 9.81
N ASN A 77 -10.82 5.27 9.85
CA ASN A 77 -9.96 4.09 9.70
C ASN A 77 -9.51 3.92 8.25
N ILE A 78 -10.40 4.19 7.28
CA ILE A 78 -10.08 4.17 5.86
C ILE A 78 -9.06 5.27 5.54
N LEU A 79 -9.29 6.50 6.01
CA LEU A 79 -8.38 7.63 5.78
C LEU A 79 -6.99 7.37 6.38
N ARG A 80 -6.91 6.81 7.60
CA ARG A 80 -5.63 6.40 8.19
C ARG A 80 -4.93 5.31 7.39
N ALA A 81 -5.67 4.33 6.88
CA ALA A 81 -5.12 3.29 6.02
C ALA A 81 -4.57 3.87 4.71
N VAL A 82 -5.29 4.80 4.08
CA VAL A 82 -4.86 5.50 2.86
C VAL A 82 -3.56 6.28 3.11
N TRP A 83 -3.49 7.07 4.19
CA TRP A 83 -2.26 7.79 4.55
C TRP A 83 -1.10 6.86 4.86
N ALA A 84 -1.36 5.74 5.56
CA ALA A 84 -0.34 4.74 5.82
C ALA A 84 0.17 4.11 4.52
N THR A 85 -0.70 3.76 3.57
CA THR A 85 -0.30 3.20 2.27
C THR A 85 0.50 4.19 1.44
N ILE A 86 0.07 5.45 1.36
CA ILE A 86 0.82 6.52 0.66
C ILE A 86 2.17 6.73 1.34
N GLY A 87 2.19 6.86 2.67
CA GLY A 87 3.40 7.03 3.45
C GLY A 87 4.38 5.87 3.28
N LEU A 88 3.88 4.63 3.29
CA LEU A 88 4.69 3.43 3.07
C LEU A 88 5.31 3.42 1.66
N GLY A 89 4.53 3.81 0.64
CA GLY A 89 5.00 3.94 -0.74
C GLY A 89 6.12 4.99 -0.88
N PHE A 90 5.91 6.19 -0.35
CA PHE A 90 6.91 7.26 -0.37
C PHE A 90 8.14 6.94 0.48
N PHE A 91 7.96 6.35 1.66
CA PHE A 91 9.05 5.92 2.54
C PHE A 91 9.92 4.87 1.86
N ASN A 92 9.30 3.86 1.24
CA ASN A 92 10.02 2.84 0.49
C ASN A 92 10.75 3.45 -0.71
N LEU A 93 10.11 4.39 -1.42
CA LEU A 93 10.75 5.10 -2.52
C LEU A 93 11.96 5.91 -2.04
N ALA A 94 11.84 6.70 -0.98
CA ALA A 94 12.94 7.51 -0.45
C ALA A 94 14.12 6.64 0.01
N ILE A 95 13.85 5.53 0.71
CA ILE A 95 14.88 4.63 1.23
C ILE A 95 15.60 3.86 0.13
N VAL A 96 14.91 3.50 -0.96
CA VAL A 96 15.54 2.75 -2.07
C VAL A 96 16.17 3.71 -3.08
N LEU A 97 15.44 4.74 -3.48
CA LEU A 97 15.85 5.70 -4.51
C LEU A 97 16.96 6.63 -4.02
N GLY A 98 16.91 7.09 -2.76
CA GLY A 98 17.91 8.02 -2.21
C GLY A 98 19.34 7.47 -2.29
N PRO A 99 19.63 6.30 -1.69
CA PRO A 99 20.93 5.65 -1.82
C PRO A 99 21.30 5.32 -3.27
N PHE A 100 20.33 4.95 -4.11
CA PHE A 100 20.58 4.70 -5.53
C PHE A 100 21.08 5.95 -6.26
N ILE A 101 20.43 7.10 -6.07
CA ILE A 101 20.84 8.39 -6.65
C ILE A 101 22.21 8.78 -6.11
N ALA A 102 22.45 8.65 -4.80
CA ALA A 102 23.75 8.95 -4.21
C ALA A 102 24.86 8.13 -4.86
N LEU A 103 24.62 6.83 -5.05
CA LEU A 103 25.59 5.92 -5.66
C LEU A 103 25.81 6.21 -7.15
N ALA A 104 24.75 6.52 -7.89
CA ALA A 104 24.84 6.96 -9.28
C ALA A 104 25.66 8.25 -9.39
N GLY A 105 25.47 9.20 -8.47
CA GLY A 105 26.23 10.43 -8.39
C GLY A 105 27.72 10.21 -8.15
N ILE A 106 28.08 9.28 -7.25
CA ILE A 106 29.48 8.87 -7.00
C ILE A 106 30.09 8.26 -8.26
N ILE A 107 29.36 7.40 -8.96
CA ILE A 107 29.87 6.78 -10.19
C ILE A 107 30.08 7.83 -11.29
N PHE A 108 29.10 8.73 -11.45
CA PHE A 108 29.17 9.78 -12.44
C PHE A 108 30.33 10.75 -12.18
N SER A 109 30.52 11.20 -10.94
CA SER A 109 31.63 12.08 -10.57
C SER A 109 32.99 11.40 -10.72
N GLY A 110 33.07 10.10 -10.41
CA GLY A 110 34.28 9.30 -10.62
C GLY A 110 34.69 9.21 -12.09
N TRP A 111 33.73 8.97 -12.99
CA TRP A 111 33.98 8.98 -14.43
C TRP A 111 34.43 10.35 -14.95
N ILE A 112 33.74 11.43 -14.56
CA ILE A 112 34.14 12.80 -14.93
C ILE A 112 35.57 13.07 -14.45
N THR A 113 35.88 12.77 -13.19
CA THR A 113 37.20 13.00 -12.62
C THR A 113 38.28 12.25 -13.40
N GLY A 114 38.05 10.97 -13.72
CA GLY A 114 38.96 10.16 -14.52
C GLY A 114 39.20 10.75 -15.92
N ILE A 115 38.13 11.18 -16.61
CA ILE A 115 38.22 11.78 -17.94
C ILE A 115 38.97 13.12 -17.91
N VAL A 116 38.66 14.00 -16.95
CA VAL A 116 39.32 15.29 -16.80
C VAL A 116 40.81 15.11 -16.53
N PHE A 117 41.16 14.15 -15.67
CA PHE A 117 42.55 13.83 -15.39
C PHE A 117 43.27 13.28 -16.62
N LEU A 118 42.64 12.39 -17.38
CA LEU A 118 43.18 11.86 -18.62
C LEU A 118 43.41 12.96 -19.68
N ALA A 119 42.52 13.95 -19.73
CA ALA A 119 42.63 15.10 -20.62
C ALA A 119 43.63 16.17 -20.13
N SER A 120 44.14 16.07 -18.90
CA SER A 120 44.96 17.13 -18.28
C SER A 120 46.19 17.56 -19.08
N PRO A 121 46.96 16.69 -19.77
CA PRO A 121 48.09 17.15 -20.60
C PRO A 121 47.63 17.95 -21.82
N PHE A 122 46.49 17.59 -22.40
CA PHE A 122 45.91 18.31 -23.54
C PHE A 122 45.36 19.68 -23.12
N LEU A 123 44.69 19.75 -21.97
CA LEU A 123 44.24 21.00 -21.37
C LEU A 123 45.43 21.93 -21.05
N PHE A 124 46.53 21.35 -20.55
CA PHE A 124 47.77 22.10 -20.31
C PHE A 124 48.37 22.65 -21.62
N LEU A 125 48.38 21.86 -22.69
CA LEU A 125 48.86 22.32 -24.00
C LEU A 125 48.03 23.48 -24.56
N ILE A 126 46.70 23.41 -24.42
CA ILE A 126 45.79 24.52 -24.77
C ILE A 126 46.11 25.76 -23.92
N ASN A 127 46.37 25.58 -22.62
CA ASN A 127 46.70 26.69 -21.73
C ASN A 127 47.98 27.42 -22.16
N ILE A 128 49.04 26.68 -22.51
CA ILE A 128 50.30 27.26 -23.02
C ILE A 128 50.07 28.00 -24.34
N LEU A 129 49.24 27.47 -25.24
CA LEU A 129 48.96 28.10 -26.53
C LEU A 129 48.26 29.46 -26.37
N LEU A 130 47.33 29.56 -25.42
CA LEU A 130 46.58 30.79 -25.14
C LEU A 130 47.35 31.77 -24.26
N TYR A 131 48.15 31.26 -23.32
CA TYR A 131 48.90 32.03 -22.33
C TYR A 131 50.34 31.51 -22.22
N PRO A 132 51.24 31.84 -23.16
CA PRO A 132 52.59 31.28 -23.18
C PRO A 132 53.41 31.52 -21.90
N GLU A 133 53.15 32.64 -21.22
CA GLU A 133 53.82 33.04 -19.97
C GLU A 133 53.51 32.12 -18.78
N THR A 134 52.47 31.28 -18.86
CA THR A 134 52.12 30.34 -17.77
C THR A 134 52.97 29.07 -17.78
N PHE A 135 53.81 28.88 -18.80
CA PHE A 135 54.63 27.69 -18.92
C PHE A 135 55.62 27.56 -17.76
N THR A 136 55.46 26.49 -16.99
CA THR A 136 56.47 26.04 -16.04
C THR A 136 56.64 24.52 -16.16
N LEU A 137 57.88 24.03 -16.00
CA LEU A 137 58.16 22.59 -15.97
C LEU A 137 57.34 21.89 -14.89
N PHE A 138 57.13 22.54 -13.75
CA PHE A 138 56.30 22.02 -12.67
C PHE A 138 54.87 21.70 -13.13
N TYR A 139 54.17 22.62 -13.82
CA TYR A 139 52.82 22.37 -14.31
C TYR A 139 52.77 21.29 -15.41
N LEU A 140 53.82 21.19 -16.24
CA LEU A 140 53.94 20.09 -17.20
C LEU A 140 54.01 18.73 -16.48
N PHE A 141 54.87 18.59 -15.48
CA PHE A 141 54.99 17.35 -14.71
C PHE A 141 53.70 17.00 -13.97
N VAL A 142 53.04 18.01 -13.36
CA VAL A 142 51.75 17.80 -12.69
C VAL A 142 50.70 17.28 -13.67
N SER A 143 50.59 17.84 -14.88
CA SER A 143 49.62 17.40 -15.89
C SER A 143 49.84 15.94 -16.32
N ILE A 144 51.09 15.53 -16.54
CA ILE A 144 51.43 14.15 -16.89
C ILE A 144 51.14 13.21 -15.71
N ALA A 145 51.48 13.63 -14.48
CA ALA A 145 51.21 12.84 -13.29
C ALA A 145 49.71 12.64 -13.04
N THR A 146 48.89 13.70 -13.18
CA THR A 146 47.43 13.61 -13.05
C THR A 146 46.83 12.74 -14.15
N CYS A 147 47.37 12.77 -15.38
CA CYS A 147 46.98 11.86 -16.44
C CYS A 147 47.23 10.39 -16.08
N GLY A 148 48.41 10.09 -15.51
CA GLY A 148 48.72 8.74 -15.00
C GLY A 148 47.73 8.28 -13.93
N ILE A 149 47.39 9.15 -12.97
CA ILE A 149 46.34 8.88 -11.97
C ILE A 149 44.98 8.66 -12.64
N GLY A 150 44.66 9.46 -13.65
CA GLY A 150 43.43 9.35 -14.45
C GLY A 150 43.22 7.97 -15.04
N PHE A 151 44.27 7.33 -15.57
CA PHE A 151 44.19 5.95 -16.06
C PHE A 151 43.78 4.96 -14.96
N PHE A 152 44.39 5.04 -13.78
CA PHE A 152 44.03 4.18 -12.65
C PHE A 152 42.59 4.44 -12.17
N VAL A 153 42.16 5.70 -12.14
CA VAL A 153 40.78 6.08 -11.81
C VAL A 153 39.81 5.46 -12.82
N VAL A 154 40.07 5.60 -14.12
CA VAL A 154 39.22 5.03 -15.18
C VAL A 154 39.13 3.51 -15.08
N ILE A 155 40.26 2.83 -14.86
CA ILE A 155 40.28 1.36 -14.67
C ILE A 155 39.48 0.97 -13.43
N GLY A 156 39.71 1.65 -12.30
CA GLY A 156 38.94 1.42 -11.06
C GLY A 156 37.44 1.65 -11.26
N MET A 157 37.07 2.71 -11.97
CA MET A 157 35.69 3.06 -12.29
C MET A 157 35.01 2.04 -13.19
N TYR A 158 35.73 1.45 -14.14
CA TYR A 158 35.23 0.35 -14.96
C TYR A 158 34.83 -0.85 -14.09
N PHE A 159 35.70 -1.28 -13.17
CA PHE A 159 35.38 -2.37 -12.24
C PHE A 159 34.27 -2.03 -11.26
N ALA A 160 34.28 -0.82 -10.69
CA ALA A 160 33.26 -0.34 -9.77
C ALA A 160 31.88 -0.34 -10.43
N THR A 161 31.77 0.26 -11.63
CA THR A 161 30.52 0.33 -12.41
C THR A 161 30.01 -1.07 -12.76
N ARG A 162 30.90 -1.97 -13.20
CA ARG A 162 30.55 -3.36 -13.54
C ARG A 162 30.01 -4.11 -12.32
N THR A 163 30.68 -4.01 -11.18
CA THR A 163 30.29 -4.67 -9.93
C THR A 163 28.93 -4.18 -9.47
N LEU A 164 28.70 -2.87 -9.54
CA LEU A 164 27.43 -2.25 -9.20
C LEU A 164 26.30 -2.73 -10.09
N MET A 165 26.50 -2.77 -11.40
CA MET A 165 25.49 -3.22 -12.34
C MET A 165 25.13 -4.70 -12.13
N GLN A 166 26.12 -5.54 -11.83
CA GLN A 166 25.88 -6.94 -11.46
C GLN A 166 25.07 -7.07 -10.15
N GLY A 167 25.41 -6.26 -9.14
CA GLY A 167 24.66 -6.18 -7.89
C GLY A 167 23.20 -5.76 -8.12
N PHE A 168 22.98 -4.74 -8.96
CA PHE A 168 21.65 -4.26 -9.32
C PHE A 168 20.83 -5.32 -10.07
N ILE A 169 21.42 -6.00 -11.05
CA ILE A 169 20.75 -7.11 -11.77
C ILE A 169 20.40 -8.25 -10.80
N ARG A 170 21.28 -8.57 -9.85
CA ARG A 170 21.01 -9.59 -8.82
C ARG A 170 19.84 -9.17 -7.92
N TYR A 171 19.80 -7.91 -7.49
CA TYR A 171 18.70 -7.35 -6.71
C TYR A 171 17.37 -7.43 -7.48
N LEU A 172 17.34 -6.97 -8.74
CA LEU A 172 16.14 -7.05 -9.58
C LEU A 172 15.66 -8.49 -9.76
N ARG A 173 16.59 -9.41 -10.02
CA ARG A 173 16.27 -10.84 -10.16
C ARG A 173 15.68 -11.41 -8.87
N TRP A 174 16.26 -11.06 -7.72
CA TRP A 174 15.74 -11.47 -6.42
C TRP A 174 14.32 -10.93 -6.18
N ASN A 175 14.10 -9.65 -6.46
CA ASN A 175 12.78 -9.02 -6.31
C ASN A 175 11.72 -9.68 -7.21
N VAL A 176 12.03 -9.90 -8.49
CA VAL A 176 11.13 -10.60 -9.43
C VAL A 176 10.86 -12.04 -9.00
N ASN A 177 11.88 -12.76 -8.53
CA ASN A 177 11.72 -14.13 -8.04
C ASN A 177 10.89 -14.21 -6.77
N LEU A 178 10.97 -13.22 -5.88
CA LEU A 178 10.18 -13.15 -4.67
C LEU A 178 8.69 -12.97 -4.99
N ILE A 179 8.36 -12.09 -5.94
CA ILE A 179 6.98 -11.88 -6.42
C ILE A 179 6.46 -13.14 -7.13
N LYS A 180 7.25 -13.76 -8.02
CA LYS A 180 6.85 -14.98 -8.74
C LYS A 180 6.79 -16.23 -7.85
N GLY A 181 7.64 -16.32 -6.83
CA GLY A 181 7.66 -17.42 -5.86
C GLY A 181 6.48 -17.39 -4.90
N GLY A 182 5.99 -16.19 -4.54
CA GLY A 182 4.76 -16.03 -3.75
C GLY A 182 3.50 -16.54 -4.45
N LEU A 183 3.48 -16.54 -5.80
CA LEU A 183 2.33 -17.02 -6.61
C LEU A 183 2.26 -18.55 -6.75
N LYS A 184 3.29 -19.30 -6.36
CA LYS A 184 3.29 -20.79 -6.43
C LYS A 184 2.83 -21.47 -5.13
N ASN A 185 2.76 -20.73 -4.03
CA ASN A 185 2.48 -21.26 -2.70
C ASN A 185 1.27 -20.56 -2.03
N GLY A 186 0.43 -19.86 -2.81
CA GLY A 186 -0.79 -19.19 -2.36
C GLY A 186 -2.02 -19.82 -2.99
#